data_AF-A0A850GIX8-F1
#
_entry.id   AF-A0A850GIX8-F1
#
_cell.length_a   1.000
_cell.length_b   1.000
_cell.length_c   1.000
_cell.angle_alpha   90.00
_cell.angle_beta   90.00
_cell.angle_gamma   90.00
#
_symmetry.space_group_name_H-M   'P 1'
#
loop_
_entity.id
_entity.type
_entity.pdbx_description
1 polymer ?
#
loop_
_entity_poly.entity_id
_entity_poly.type
_entity_poly.pdbx_seq_one_letter_code
_entity_poly.pdbx_strand_id
1 'polypeptide(L)'
;MDLRDHLLALMRPTEPGEELAPGLRFVRASTELGLRLTFLVDGRHEVHVELSPLEQSPKYAARSEYLAFGYRHGGAERVDQKLGLRVCQAVARHVGAREAEVLGQLGADAEAAQDEEGSARLREIEISRLLELAGDPGQRFYTLSPYVGCLIGCRFCYAQTRLDPMRSLLRLPQVRWGSYVDVRINAAEVLAEELRSLPRYPIKFCPIVSDPYQAVEKRFEVTRRCLEVIRDAPEPPPALVMTRSTLMLRDLELIRESPSVWVGASIPTIDDEVCAHFEPRAAPASERLAMLRTFKQAGVRCWVVVQPMLPGNTDAFADALAEVVDSVSIGVLRGEHGAEQDFADPRFAAARDEDWQRDQAFALRDALEARGVAVWAGELPPSLLAGDGT
;
A
#
# COMPACT_ATOMS: atom_id res chain seq x y z
N MET A 1 12.25 11.33 12.95
CA MET A 1 11.89 12.37 11.96
C MET A 1 10.68 11.89 11.17
N ASP A 2 9.59 12.65 11.16
CA ASP A 2 8.36 12.31 10.42
C ASP A 2 8.24 13.19 9.16
N LEU A 3 8.40 12.59 7.98
CA LEU A 3 8.34 13.31 6.70
C LEU A 3 6.98 13.96 6.44
N ARG A 4 5.92 13.49 7.12
CA ARG A 4 4.59 14.11 7.05
C ARG A 4 4.62 15.55 7.56
N ASP A 5 5.45 15.84 8.57
CA ASP A 5 5.57 17.19 9.13
C ASP A 5 6.20 18.16 8.13
N HIS A 6 7.19 17.72 7.36
CA HIS A 6 7.75 18.52 6.26
C HIS A 6 6.73 18.74 5.14
N LEU A 7 5.90 17.73 4.79
CA LEU A 7 4.81 17.93 3.82
C LEU A 7 3.78 18.96 4.30
N LEU A 8 3.45 18.96 5.59
CA LEU A 8 2.59 19.98 6.19
C LEU A 8 3.27 21.35 6.22
N ALA A 9 4.58 21.40 6.46
CA ALA A 9 5.36 22.63 6.43
C ALA A 9 5.38 23.28 5.04
N LEU A 10 5.44 22.49 3.95
CA LEU A 10 5.31 22.99 2.57
C LEU A 10 3.96 23.71 2.33
N MET A 11 2.92 23.36 3.09
CA MET A 11 1.59 23.95 2.95
C MET A 11 1.35 25.16 3.86
N ARG A 12 2.22 25.44 4.84
CA ARG A 12 2.02 26.58 5.74
C ARG A 12 2.06 27.92 4.97
N PRO A 13 1.20 28.90 5.31
CA PRO A 13 0.35 28.94 6.51
C PRO A 13 -0.97 28.16 6.41
N THR A 14 -1.31 27.62 5.24
CA THR A 14 -2.55 26.87 5.04
C THR A 14 -2.52 25.54 5.78
N GLU A 15 -3.43 25.37 6.74
CA GLU A 15 -3.57 24.15 7.53
C GLU A 15 -4.64 23.20 6.97
N PRO A 16 -4.60 21.90 7.33
CA PRO A 16 -5.69 20.98 7.04
C PRO A 16 -7.05 21.53 7.51
N GLY A 17 -8.01 21.58 6.59
CA GLY A 17 -9.34 22.16 6.80
C GLY A 17 -9.51 23.56 6.20
N GLU A 18 -8.42 24.24 5.86
CA GLU A 18 -8.44 25.60 5.30
C GLU A 18 -8.46 25.61 3.76
N GLU A 19 -8.91 26.72 3.18
CA GLU A 19 -8.92 26.93 1.74
C GLU A 19 -7.60 27.51 1.25
N LEU A 20 -6.93 26.78 0.36
CA LEU A 20 -5.75 27.26 -0.35
C LEU A 20 -6.12 28.32 -1.40
N ALA A 21 -7.29 28.13 -2.02
CA ALA A 21 -7.90 29.03 -2.98
C ALA A 21 -9.42 28.83 -2.92
N PRO A 22 -10.25 29.74 -3.48
CA PRO A 22 -11.71 29.59 -3.44
C PRO A 22 -12.18 28.22 -3.94
N GLY A 23 -12.86 27.48 -3.07
CA GLY A 23 -13.36 26.14 -3.36
C GLY A 23 -12.29 25.05 -3.42
N LEU A 24 -11.03 25.33 -3.04
CA LEU A 24 -9.93 24.36 -2.98
C LEU A 24 -9.45 24.22 -1.53
N ARG A 25 -10.01 23.27 -0.80
CA ARG A 25 -9.70 23.03 0.61
C ARG A 25 -8.59 22.01 0.77
N PHE A 26 -7.55 22.32 1.53
CA PHE A 26 -6.54 21.36 1.91
C PHE A 26 -7.11 20.42 2.99
N VAL A 27 -6.98 19.10 2.81
CA VAL A 27 -7.58 18.11 3.71
C VAL A 27 -6.53 17.43 4.57
N ARG A 28 -5.42 16.98 3.99
CA ARG A 28 -4.37 16.21 4.69
C ARG A 28 -3.14 15.95 3.84
N ALA A 29 -2.03 15.64 4.51
CA ALA A 29 -0.83 15.05 3.93
C ALA A 29 -0.70 13.57 4.31
N SER A 30 -0.15 12.75 3.42
CA SER A 30 0.14 11.33 3.60
C SER A 30 1.53 11.00 3.06
N THR A 31 2.22 10.07 3.71
CA THR A 31 3.49 9.47 3.26
C THR A 31 3.35 7.97 2.95
N GLU A 32 2.27 7.32 3.41
CA GLU A 32 1.93 5.91 3.12
C GLU A 32 1.58 5.66 1.65
N LEU A 33 0.80 6.57 1.06
CA LEU A 33 0.30 6.41 -0.31
C LEU A 33 1.23 7.06 -1.33
N GLY A 34 2.50 7.29 -0.97
CA GLY A 34 3.43 8.22 -1.62
C GLY A 34 3.33 9.62 -0.98
N LEU A 35 4.22 10.53 -1.38
CA LEU A 35 4.21 11.92 -0.92
C LEU A 35 2.99 12.64 -1.47
N ARG A 36 1.93 12.72 -0.68
CA ARG A 36 0.60 13.08 -1.17
C ARG A 36 -0.02 14.19 -0.34
N LEU A 37 -0.58 15.18 -1.03
CA LEU A 37 -1.47 16.19 -0.46
C LEU A 37 -2.88 15.98 -1.02
N THR A 38 -3.88 15.94 -0.14
CA THR A 38 -5.28 15.71 -0.53
C THR A 38 -6.06 17.00 -0.41
N PHE A 39 -6.88 17.29 -1.43
CA PHE A 39 -7.72 18.47 -1.49
C PHE A 39 -9.19 18.10 -1.75
N LEU A 40 -10.11 18.83 -1.14
CA LEU A 40 -11.53 18.76 -1.43
C LEU A 40 -11.90 19.99 -2.28
N VAL A 41 -12.37 19.73 -3.50
CA VAL A 41 -12.75 20.76 -4.46
C VAL A 41 -14.26 20.93 -4.48
N ASP A 42 -14.71 22.17 -4.27
CA ASP A 42 -16.12 22.60 -4.26
C ASP A 42 -17.00 21.77 -3.32
N GLY A 43 -16.40 21.22 -2.26
CA GLY A 43 -17.06 20.35 -1.28
C GLY A 43 -17.45 18.96 -1.83
N ARG A 44 -17.04 18.61 -3.06
CA ARG A 44 -17.54 17.41 -3.76
C ARG A 44 -16.43 16.48 -4.22
N HIS A 45 -15.34 17.00 -4.77
CA HIS A 45 -14.34 16.18 -5.45
C HIS A 45 -13.04 16.10 -4.65
N GLU A 46 -12.65 14.89 -4.25
CA GLU A 46 -11.36 14.65 -3.61
C GLU A 46 -10.28 14.51 -4.71
N VAL A 47 -9.26 15.37 -4.67
CA VAL A 47 -8.13 15.36 -5.60
C VAL A 47 -6.84 15.12 -4.82
N HIS A 48 -6.08 14.11 -5.22
CA HIS A 48 -4.78 13.83 -4.63
C HIS A 48 -3.67 14.40 -5.52
N VAL A 49 -2.87 15.28 -4.95
CA VAL A 49 -1.66 15.81 -5.56
C VAL A 49 -0.47 15.00 -5.05
N GLU A 50 0.26 14.36 -5.96
CA GLU A 50 1.48 13.62 -5.65
C GLU A 50 2.70 14.50 -5.93
N LEU A 51 3.64 14.48 -4.98
CA LEU A 51 4.87 15.27 -5.02
C LEU A 51 6.05 14.34 -5.25
N SER A 52 7.04 14.82 -5.97
CA SER A 52 8.29 14.11 -6.20
C SER A 52 9.41 15.09 -6.54
N PRO A 53 10.69 14.74 -6.31
CA PRO A 53 11.80 15.52 -6.82
C PRO A 53 11.67 15.73 -8.33
N LEU A 54 11.87 16.97 -8.79
CA LEU A 54 11.68 17.33 -10.20
C LEU A 54 12.58 16.49 -11.12
N GLU A 55 13.81 16.23 -10.70
CA GLU A 55 14.80 15.43 -11.45
C GLU A 55 14.38 13.94 -11.63
N GLN A 56 13.51 13.42 -10.77
CA GLN A 56 13.02 12.03 -10.80
C GLN A 56 11.67 11.89 -11.52
N SER A 57 11.14 13.00 -12.04
CA SER A 57 9.75 13.10 -12.49
C SER A 57 9.69 13.49 -13.96
N PRO A 58 9.74 12.52 -14.90
CA PRO A 58 9.72 12.83 -16.33
C PRO A 58 8.36 13.37 -16.81
N LYS A 59 7.29 13.12 -16.05
CA LYS A 59 5.93 13.59 -16.33
C LYS A 59 5.34 14.25 -15.10
N TYR A 60 4.78 15.43 -15.27
CA TYR A 60 4.12 16.19 -14.22
C TYR A 60 3.03 17.10 -14.80
N ALA A 61 2.06 17.49 -13.97
CA ALA A 61 1.03 18.45 -14.35
C ALA A 61 1.47 19.89 -14.06
N ALA A 62 2.21 20.09 -12.96
CA ALA A 62 2.85 21.35 -12.61
C ALA A 62 4.22 21.10 -11.98
N ARG A 63 5.02 22.15 -11.85
CA ARG A 63 6.32 22.10 -11.17
C ARG A 63 6.59 23.40 -10.42
N SER A 64 7.47 23.31 -9.44
CA SER A 64 8.14 24.43 -8.79
C SER A 64 9.64 24.41 -9.19
N GLU A 65 10.52 24.97 -8.37
CA GLU A 65 11.97 24.95 -8.60
C GLU A 65 12.54 23.54 -8.36
N TYR A 66 12.13 22.87 -7.28
CA TYR A 66 12.68 21.58 -6.87
C TYR A 66 11.71 20.40 -6.98
N LEU A 67 10.41 20.66 -7.03
CA LEU A 67 9.38 19.63 -6.96
C LEU A 67 8.52 19.57 -8.22
N ALA A 68 8.12 18.34 -8.57
CA ALA A 68 7.12 18.03 -9.55
C ALA A 68 5.80 17.67 -8.87
N PHE A 69 4.69 18.06 -9.50
CA PHE A 69 3.33 17.83 -9.00
C PHE A 69 2.53 17.05 -10.04
N GLY A 70 2.19 15.82 -9.70
CA GLY A 70 1.21 15.00 -10.41
C GLY A 70 -0.14 15.02 -9.69
N TYR A 71 -1.16 14.50 -10.35
CA TYR A 71 -2.43 14.21 -9.69
C TYR A 71 -2.85 12.76 -9.96
N ARG A 72 -3.44 12.14 -8.95
CA ARG A 72 -4.11 10.84 -9.09
C ARG A 72 -5.54 10.95 -8.60
N HIS A 73 -6.37 10.07 -9.13
CA HIS A 73 -7.74 9.92 -8.65
C HIS A 73 -7.77 9.11 -7.34
N GLY A 74 -8.69 9.47 -6.44
CA GLY A 74 -8.87 8.83 -5.13
C GLY A 74 -9.81 7.63 -5.07
N GLY A 75 -10.56 7.42 -6.16
CA GLY A 75 -11.65 6.46 -6.27
C GLY A 75 -11.75 5.70 -7.60
N ALA A 76 -12.99 5.45 -8.06
CA ALA A 76 -13.28 4.77 -9.33
C ALA A 76 -13.49 5.72 -10.53
N GLU A 77 -13.78 7.01 -10.30
CA GLU A 77 -14.02 7.98 -11.38
C GLU A 77 -12.70 8.53 -11.96
N ARG A 78 -12.72 9.31 -13.02
CA ARG A 78 -11.51 10.02 -13.49
C ARG A 78 -11.59 11.46 -13.03
N VAL A 79 -10.54 11.98 -12.39
CA VAL A 79 -10.45 13.44 -12.17
C VAL A 79 -10.39 14.10 -13.54
N ASP A 80 -11.26 15.08 -13.78
CA ASP A 80 -11.19 15.91 -14.98
C ASP A 80 -9.78 16.51 -15.14
N GLN A 81 -9.19 16.39 -16.32
CA GLN A 81 -7.80 16.78 -16.54
C GLN A 81 -7.56 18.27 -16.28
N LYS A 82 -8.53 19.14 -16.62
CA LYS A 82 -8.42 20.58 -16.38
C LYS A 82 -8.48 20.86 -14.90
N LEU A 83 -9.34 20.15 -14.17
CA LEU A 83 -9.42 20.25 -12.71
C LEU A 83 -8.10 19.83 -12.07
N GLY A 84 -7.56 18.65 -12.42
CA GLY A 84 -6.30 18.15 -11.89
C GLY A 84 -5.14 19.12 -12.13
N LEU A 85 -5.02 19.63 -13.37
CA LEU A 85 -4.02 20.63 -13.72
C LEU A 85 -4.14 21.92 -12.89
N ARG A 86 -5.37 22.45 -12.74
CA ARG A 86 -5.65 23.65 -11.95
C ARG A 86 -5.21 23.48 -10.49
N VAL A 87 -5.54 22.35 -9.88
CA VAL A 87 -5.16 22.04 -8.50
C VAL A 87 -3.63 21.95 -8.38
N CYS A 88 -2.97 21.18 -9.23
CA CYS A 88 -1.50 21.07 -9.21
C CYS A 88 -0.81 22.42 -9.37
N GLN A 89 -1.29 23.30 -10.26
CA GLN A 89 -0.72 24.64 -10.44
C GLN A 89 -0.91 25.54 -9.20
N ALA A 90 -2.06 25.45 -8.53
CA ALA A 90 -2.30 26.20 -7.29
C ALA A 90 -1.36 25.74 -6.18
N VAL A 91 -1.22 24.42 -6.02
CA VAL A 91 -0.32 23.81 -5.02
C VAL A 91 1.14 24.13 -5.33
N ALA A 92 1.58 24.01 -6.59
CA ALA A 92 2.96 24.30 -6.98
C ALA A 92 3.38 25.73 -6.67
N ARG A 93 2.49 26.72 -6.92
CA ARG A 93 2.76 28.12 -6.58
C ARG A 93 2.87 28.35 -5.08
N HIS A 94 2.02 27.69 -4.30
CA HIS A 94 2.00 27.81 -2.85
C HIS A 94 3.24 27.18 -2.22
N VAL A 95 3.54 25.94 -2.60
CA VAL A 95 4.70 25.19 -2.13
C VAL A 95 6.01 25.87 -2.55
N GLY A 96 6.07 26.43 -3.76
CA GLY A 96 7.24 27.16 -4.27
C GLY A 96 7.70 28.32 -3.39
N ALA A 97 6.83 28.90 -2.56
CA ALA A 97 7.21 29.98 -1.65
C ALA A 97 8.10 29.51 -0.48
N ARG A 98 8.12 28.21 -0.18
CA ARG A 98 8.79 27.66 1.02
C ARG A 98 9.62 26.41 0.75
N GLU A 99 9.55 25.83 -0.44
CA GLU A 99 10.21 24.56 -0.72
C GLU A 99 11.72 24.59 -0.45
N ALA A 100 12.42 25.69 -0.70
CA ALA A 100 13.85 25.80 -0.41
C ALA A 100 14.15 25.71 1.10
N GLU A 101 13.37 26.40 1.93
CA GLU A 101 13.47 26.36 3.40
C GLU A 101 13.20 24.95 3.92
N VAL A 102 12.08 24.35 3.50
CA VAL A 102 11.62 23.06 4.02
C VAL A 102 12.51 21.91 3.56
N LEU A 103 12.96 21.91 2.30
CA LEU A 103 13.89 20.90 1.78
C LEU A 103 15.29 21.07 2.40
N GLY A 104 15.69 22.29 2.72
CA GLY A 104 16.91 22.58 3.48
C GLY A 104 16.85 21.96 4.88
N GLN A 105 15.76 22.20 5.62
CA GLN A 105 15.54 21.62 6.94
C GLN A 105 15.49 20.09 6.90
N LEU A 106 14.75 19.52 5.95
CA LEU A 106 14.69 18.07 5.75
C LEU A 106 16.07 17.46 5.51
N GLY A 107 16.91 18.17 4.75
CA GLY A 107 18.30 17.78 4.52
C GLY A 107 19.15 17.75 5.77
N ALA A 108 19.04 18.78 6.62
CA ALA A 108 19.76 18.85 7.90
C ALA A 108 19.28 17.76 8.88
N ASP A 109 17.96 17.55 8.96
CA ASP A 109 17.38 16.50 9.81
C ASP A 109 17.82 15.09 9.35
N ALA A 110 17.90 14.89 8.04
CA ALA A 110 18.37 13.63 7.45
C ALA A 110 19.85 13.36 7.73
N GLU A 111 20.71 14.39 7.68
CA GLU A 111 22.14 14.27 8.00
C GLU A 111 22.34 13.93 9.48
N ALA A 112 21.65 14.63 10.39
CA ALA A 112 21.72 14.35 11.83
C ALA A 112 21.31 12.90 12.18
N ALA A 113 20.34 12.34 11.45
CA ALA A 113 19.86 10.96 11.66
C ALA A 113 20.79 9.88 11.08
N GLN A 114 21.79 10.22 10.24
CA GLN A 114 22.73 9.26 9.67
C GLN A 114 23.94 8.98 10.58
N ASP A 115 24.25 9.89 11.50
CA ASP A 115 25.36 9.74 12.45
C ASP A 115 25.05 8.75 13.59
N GLU A 116 23.79 8.35 13.76
CA GLU A 116 23.34 7.36 14.74
C GLU A 116 23.35 5.95 14.12
N GLU A 117 24.46 5.20 14.31
CA GLU A 117 24.66 3.73 14.27
C GLU A 117 23.56 2.82 13.63
N GLY A 118 23.07 3.14 12.43
CA GLY A 118 22.09 2.35 11.70
C GLY A 118 22.61 1.85 10.36
N SER A 119 22.42 0.57 10.03
CA SER A 119 22.61 0.13 8.65
C SER A 119 21.63 0.88 7.75
N ALA A 120 22.10 1.54 6.68
CA ALA A 120 21.22 2.27 5.75
C ALA A 120 20.12 1.41 5.07
N ARG A 121 20.15 0.09 5.33
CA ARG A 121 19.19 -0.93 4.88
C ARG A 121 18.19 -1.36 5.95
N LEU A 122 18.45 -1.15 7.23
CA LEU A 122 17.54 -1.47 8.31
C LEU A 122 17.56 -0.32 9.30
N ARG A 123 16.49 0.46 9.33
CA ARG A 123 16.36 1.59 10.24
C ARG A 123 15.19 1.37 11.16
N GLU A 124 15.37 1.68 12.44
CA GLU A 124 14.29 1.76 13.40
C GLU A 124 13.82 3.22 13.42
N ILE A 125 12.51 3.43 13.28
CA ILE A 125 11.91 4.76 13.23
C ILE A 125 10.73 4.83 14.18
N GLU A 126 10.53 6.01 14.76
CA GLU A 126 9.32 6.36 15.49
C GLU A 126 8.41 7.21 14.62
N ILE A 127 7.10 7.03 14.80
CA ILE A 127 6.05 7.74 14.06
C ILE A 127 5.10 8.44 15.01
N SER A 128 4.47 9.51 14.53
CA SER A 128 3.41 10.24 15.26
C SER A 128 1.99 9.76 14.90
N ARG A 129 1.87 9.07 13.76
CA ARG A 129 0.61 8.62 13.17
C ARG A 129 0.84 7.32 12.42
N LEU A 130 -0.07 6.36 12.57
CA LEU A 130 0.01 5.06 11.87
C LEU A 130 -1.16 4.87 10.90
N LEU A 131 -2.38 5.21 11.32
CA LEU A 131 -3.60 5.02 10.52
C LEU A 131 -3.77 6.16 9.51
N GLU A 132 -3.62 5.81 8.24
CA GLU A 132 -3.85 6.71 7.12
C GLU A 132 -5.19 6.42 6.43
N LEU A 133 -6.08 7.42 6.40
CA LEU A 133 -7.40 7.25 5.81
C LEU A 133 -7.29 7.01 4.29
N ALA A 134 -8.12 6.17 3.72
CA ALA A 134 -8.11 5.82 2.31
C ALA A 134 -9.51 5.43 1.84
N GLY A 135 -9.63 5.13 0.54
CA GLY A 135 -10.90 4.84 -0.12
C GLY A 135 -11.71 6.10 -0.39
N ASP A 136 -12.85 5.95 -1.07
CA ASP A 136 -13.81 7.01 -1.35
C ASP A 136 -14.73 7.27 -0.15
N PRO A 137 -15.48 8.41 -0.10
CA PRO A 137 -16.43 8.69 0.97
C PRO A 137 -17.40 7.56 1.31
N GLY A 138 -17.80 6.72 0.34
CA GLY A 138 -18.69 5.58 0.56
C GLY A 138 -18.02 4.28 0.98
N GLN A 139 -16.68 4.20 0.96
CA GLN A 139 -15.90 3.01 1.29
C GLN A 139 -14.60 3.40 2.00
N ARG A 140 -14.70 4.17 3.08
CA ARG A 140 -13.54 4.61 3.86
C ARG A 140 -12.92 3.44 4.63
N PHE A 141 -11.60 3.38 4.63
CA PHE A 141 -10.79 2.46 5.44
C PHE A 141 -9.48 3.13 5.83
N TYR A 142 -8.77 2.57 6.80
CA TYR A 142 -7.40 2.94 7.11
C TYR A 142 -6.41 1.99 6.46
N THR A 143 -5.33 2.51 5.91
CA THR A 143 -4.11 1.73 5.66
C THR A 143 -3.22 1.77 6.91
N LEU A 144 -2.63 0.63 7.24
CA LEU A 144 -1.69 0.47 8.35
C LEU A 144 -0.44 -0.24 7.85
N SER A 145 0.72 0.40 7.99
CA SER A 145 2.00 -0.19 7.58
C SER A 145 2.96 -0.29 8.76
N PRO A 146 3.21 -1.50 9.30
CA PRO A 146 4.21 -1.71 10.35
C PRO A 146 5.65 -1.43 9.88
N TYR A 147 5.85 -1.53 8.56
CA TYR A 147 7.14 -1.42 7.90
C TYR A 147 7.03 -0.53 6.64
N VAL A 148 8.14 0.08 6.25
CA VAL A 148 8.26 0.87 5.02
C VAL A 148 9.44 0.35 4.20
N GLY A 149 9.21 -0.05 2.95
CA GLY A 149 10.16 -0.88 2.22
C GLY A 149 9.94 -2.37 2.50
N CYS A 150 10.36 -3.23 1.58
CA CYS A 150 10.02 -4.65 1.62
C CYS A 150 11.22 -5.50 1.24
N LEU A 151 11.65 -6.40 2.13
CA LEU A 151 12.75 -7.33 1.89
C LEU A 151 12.35 -8.52 1.03
N ILE A 152 11.06 -8.73 0.73
CA ILE A 152 10.64 -9.70 -0.29
C ILE A 152 11.22 -9.26 -1.64
N GLY A 153 11.00 -7.98 -1.99
CA GLY A 153 11.58 -7.37 -3.19
C GLY A 153 11.03 -7.93 -4.49
N CYS A 154 9.69 -8.08 -4.59
CA CYS A 154 9.04 -8.46 -5.84
C CYS A 154 9.45 -7.51 -6.95
N ARG A 155 9.86 -8.04 -8.11
CA ARG A 155 10.39 -7.29 -9.24
C ARG A 155 9.36 -6.29 -9.79
N PHE A 156 8.12 -6.74 -9.94
CA PHE A 156 7.00 -5.92 -10.46
C PHE A 156 6.41 -4.94 -9.44
N CYS A 157 7.00 -4.77 -8.26
CA CYS A 157 6.35 -4.05 -7.17
C CYS A 157 6.31 -2.54 -7.43
N TYR A 158 5.10 -2.00 -7.61
CA TYR A 158 4.90 -0.56 -7.76
C TYR A 158 5.35 0.25 -6.52
N ALA A 159 5.55 -0.39 -5.36
CA ALA A 159 6.05 0.25 -4.15
C ALA A 159 7.40 0.96 -4.37
N GLN A 160 8.26 0.41 -5.23
CA GLN A 160 9.55 1.01 -5.57
C GLN A 160 9.37 2.46 -6.04
N THR A 161 8.51 2.68 -7.04
CA THR A 161 8.23 4.03 -7.57
C THR A 161 7.63 5.01 -6.56
N ARG A 162 7.01 4.51 -5.48
CA ARG A 162 6.44 5.35 -4.43
C ARG A 162 7.46 5.72 -3.36
N LEU A 163 8.39 4.81 -3.08
CA LEU A 163 9.36 4.94 -2.01
C LEU A 163 10.64 5.64 -2.47
N ASP A 164 11.03 5.53 -3.75
CA ASP A 164 12.26 6.15 -4.26
C ASP A 164 12.27 7.69 -4.10
N PRO A 165 11.20 8.44 -4.44
CA PRO A 165 11.12 9.88 -4.19
C PRO A 165 11.28 10.23 -2.72
N MET A 166 10.60 9.47 -1.85
CA MET A 166 10.65 9.65 -0.41
C MET A 166 12.07 9.44 0.14
N ARG A 167 12.74 8.35 -0.26
CA ARG A 167 14.10 8.04 0.15
C ARG A 167 15.10 9.10 -0.31
N SER A 168 14.89 9.63 -1.52
CA SER A 168 15.74 10.70 -2.05
C SER A 168 15.61 11.99 -1.23
N LEU A 169 14.38 12.37 -0.86
CA LEU A 169 14.16 13.55 -0.01
C LEU A 169 14.78 13.38 1.38
N LEU A 170 14.77 12.15 1.91
CA LEU A 170 15.44 11.79 3.15
C LEU A 170 16.97 11.63 3.00
N ARG A 171 17.56 11.99 1.86
CA ARG A 171 19.00 11.84 1.53
C ARG A 171 19.56 10.44 1.81
N LEU A 172 18.71 9.42 1.69
CA LEU A 172 19.12 8.04 1.92
C LEU A 172 19.85 7.49 0.70
N PRO A 173 20.83 6.60 0.89
CA PRO A 173 21.50 5.97 -0.23
C PRO A 173 20.49 5.21 -1.08
N GLN A 174 20.60 5.39 -2.38
CA GLN A 174 19.87 4.60 -3.36
C GLN A 174 20.44 3.19 -3.34
N VAL A 175 19.62 2.26 -2.85
CA VAL A 175 19.96 0.84 -2.74
C VAL A 175 18.90 0.04 -3.47
N ARG A 176 19.28 -1.15 -3.93
CA ARG A 176 18.39 -2.02 -4.71
C ARG A 176 17.06 -2.26 -4.00
N TRP A 177 15.94 -2.19 -4.72
CA TRP A 177 14.65 -2.65 -4.21
C TRP A 177 14.77 -4.08 -3.65
N GLY A 178 14.11 -4.34 -2.51
CA GLY A 178 14.29 -5.61 -1.83
C GLY A 178 15.51 -5.69 -0.93
N SER A 179 16.16 -4.57 -0.60
CA SER A 179 17.35 -4.56 0.26
C SER A 179 17.28 -3.56 1.40
N TYR A 180 16.13 -2.91 1.61
CA TYR A 180 15.93 -1.98 2.72
C TYR A 180 14.55 -2.13 3.36
N VAL A 181 14.47 -1.75 4.63
CA VAL A 181 13.22 -1.60 5.37
C VAL A 181 13.42 -0.63 6.54
N ASP A 182 12.42 0.23 6.76
CA ASP A 182 12.27 1.01 7.98
C ASP A 182 11.22 0.33 8.86
N VAL A 183 11.54 0.15 10.13
CA VAL A 183 10.71 -0.52 11.15
C VAL A 183 10.09 0.52 12.05
N ARG A 184 8.76 0.55 12.14
CA ARG A 184 8.03 1.48 13.01
C ARG A 184 7.91 0.89 14.40
N ILE A 185 8.92 1.13 15.22
CA ILE A 185 9.08 0.42 16.51
C ILE A 185 7.98 0.73 17.52
N ASN A 186 7.38 1.92 17.42
CA ASN A 186 6.30 2.41 18.28
C ASN A 186 4.89 2.31 17.64
N ALA A 187 4.74 1.51 16.57
CA ALA A 187 3.48 1.45 15.83
C ALA A 187 2.30 0.95 16.67
N ALA A 188 2.52 -0.02 17.55
CA ALA A 188 1.45 -0.59 18.37
C ALA A 188 0.92 0.43 19.39
N GLU A 189 1.81 1.21 19.99
CA GLU A 189 1.50 2.28 20.93
C GLU A 189 0.65 3.37 20.26
N VAL A 190 1.09 3.83 19.08
CA VAL A 190 0.35 4.82 18.28
C VAL A 190 -1.01 4.26 17.84
N LEU A 191 -1.07 3.00 17.42
CA LEU A 191 -2.33 2.35 17.04
C LEU A 191 -3.34 2.35 18.21
N ALA A 192 -2.88 2.02 19.42
CA ALA A 192 -3.76 1.98 20.60
C ALA A 192 -4.35 3.36 20.95
N GLU A 193 -3.63 4.44 20.68
CA GLU A 193 -4.13 5.81 20.80
C GLU A 193 -5.10 6.18 19.67
N GLU A 194 -4.76 5.83 18.43
CA GLU A 194 -5.58 6.13 17.26
C GLU A 194 -6.91 5.37 17.26
N LEU A 195 -6.95 4.11 17.68
CA LEU A 195 -8.19 3.34 17.81
C LEU A 195 -9.16 3.95 18.84
N ARG A 196 -8.66 4.70 19.83
CA ARG A 196 -9.49 5.38 20.85
C ARG A 196 -10.01 6.74 20.38
N SER A 197 -9.32 7.38 19.44
CA SER A 197 -9.54 8.80 19.10
C SER A 197 -10.08 9.01 17.68
N LEU A 198 -9.88 8.05 16.77
CA LEU A 198 -10.33 8.14 15.38
C LEU A 198 -11.66 7.43 15.15
N PRO A 199 -12.45 7.86 14.14
CA PRO A 199 -13.63 7.12 13.70
C PRO A 199 -13.29 5.69 13.34
N ARG A 200 -14.19 4.75 13.66
CA ARG A 200 -13.99 3.33 13.38
C ARG A 200 -14.25 3.04 11.91
N TYR A 201 -13.19 2.66 11.19
CA TYR A 201 -13.25 2.14 9.83
C TYR A 201 -12.46 0.83 9.74
N PRO A 202 -12.71 -0.02 8.72
CA PRO A 202 -11.85 -1.17 8.45
C PRO A 202 -10.39 -0.76 8.30
N ILE A 203 -9.47 -1.64 8.69
CA ILE A 203 -8.02 -1.43 8.60
C ILE A 203 -7.44 -2.43 7.60
N LYS A 204 -6.63 -1.97 6.65
CA LYS A 204 -5.94 -2.80 5.67
C LYS A 204 -4.44 -2.75 5.93
N PHE A 205 -3.85 -3.89 6.28
CA PHE A 205 -2.42 -4.00 6.54
C PHE A 205 -1.66 -3.98 5.22
N CYS A 206 -0.83 -2.95 5.10
CA CYS A 206 0.13 -2.64 4.05
C CYS A 206 0.07 -3.50 2.78
N PRO A 207 -0.83 -3.20 1.83
CA PRO A 207 -0.76 -3.79 0.50
C PRO A 207 0.15 -3.00 -0.45
N ILE A 208 0.62 -1.80 -0.07
CA ILE A 208 1.17 -0.78 -0.98
C ILE A 208 2.67 -0.53 -0.83
N VAL A 209 3.21 -0.40 0.39
CA VAL A 209 4.61 0.03 0.62
C VAL A 209 5.51 -1.02 1.24
N SER A 210 4.94 -2.15 1.69
CA SER A 210 5.63 -3.18 2.42
C SER A 210 4.80 -4.47 2.49
N ASP A 211 5.37 -5.51 3.08
CA ASP A 211 4.65 -6.72 3.50
C ASP A 211 4.76 -6.81 5.04
N PRO A 212 3.64 -7.01 5.76
CA PRO A 212 3.64 -7.03 7.22
C PRO A 212 4.36 -8.25 7.82
N TYR A 213 4.55 -9.32 7.05
CA TYR A 213 5.17 -10.58 7.49
C TYR A 213 6.48 -10.90 6.77
N GLN A 214 7.15 -9.88 6.24
CA GLN A 214 8.51 -10.01 5.70
C GLN A 214 9.52 -10.47 6.78
N ALA A 215 10.70 -10.90 6.37
CA ALA A 215 11.67 -11.58 7.25
C ALA A 215 12.00 -10.86 8.58
N VAL A 216 12.01 -9.52 8.60
CA VAL A 216 12.30 -8.74 9.82
C VAL A 216 11.21 -8.85 10.89
N GLU A 217 9.97 -9.20 10.53
CA GLU A 217 8.87 -9.44 11.47
C GLU A 217 9.16 -10.60 12.43
N LYS A 218 10.07 -11.53 12.07
CA LYS A 218 10.54 -12.60 12.98
C LYS A 218 11.25 -12.05 14.23
N ARG A 219 11.86 -10.87 14.12
CA ARG A 219 12.61 -10.23 15.21
C ARG A 219 11.80 -9.11 15.88
N PHE A 220 11.17 -8.26 15.07
CA PHE A 220 10.57 -7.03 15.59
C PHE A 220 9.12 -7.17 16.03
N GLU A 221 8.40 -8.15 15.48
CA GLU A 221 7.03 -8.49 15.88
C GLU A 221 6.07 -7.28 15.88
N VAL A 222 6.27 -6.31 14.98
CA VAL A 222 5.48 -5.07 14.98
C VAL A 222 4.07 -5.38 14.48
N THR A 223 3.94 -6.19 13.43
CA THR A 223 2.63 -6.64 12.93
C THR A 223 1.88 -7.39 14.01
N ARG A 224 2.55 -8.34 14.68
CA ARG A 224 1.95 -9.08 15.79
C ARG A 224 1.44 -8.17 16.90
N ARG A 225 2.25 -7.23 17.37
CA ARG A 225 1.84 -6.27 18.42
C ARG A 225 0.66 -5.39 17.97
N CYS A 226 0.63 -4.97 16.71
CA CYS A 226 -0.53 -4.26 16.16
C CYS A 226 -1.80 -5.13 16.15
N LEU A 227 -1.69 -6.43 15.86
CA LEU A 227 -2.83 -7.36 15.92
C LEU A 227 -3.31 -7.60 17.35
N GLU A 228 -2.40 -7.69 18.32
CA GLU A 228 -2.74 -7.77 19.75
C GLU A 228 -3.52 -6.51 20.19
N VAL A 229 -3.09 -5.32 19.78
CA VAL A 229 -3.80 -4.06 20.04
C VAL A 229 -5.21 -4.05 19.41
N ILE A 230 -5.36 -4.55 18.19
CA ILE A 230 -6.68 -4.64 17.53
C ILE A 230 -7.58 -5.63 18.27
N ARG A 231 -7.07 -6.80 18.66
CA ARG A 231 -7.81 -7.82 19.43
C ARG A 231 -8.29 -7.26 20.76
N ASP A 232 -7.43 -6.54 21.47
CA ASP A 232 -7.69 -6.05 22.82
C ASP A 232 -8.52 -4.75 22.85
N ALA A 233 -8.81 -4.16 21.69
CA ALA A 233 -9.68 -3.00 21.59
C ALA A 233 -11.12 -3.38 22.03
N PRO A 234 -11.85 -2.49 22.76
CA PRO A 234 -13.23 -2.77 23.16
C PRO A 234 -14.18 -3.06 21.99
N GLU A 235 -13.92 -2.39 20.86
CA GLU A 235 -14.66 -2.54 19.61
C GLU A 235 -13.70 -2.74 18.44
N PRO A 236 -13.14 -3.95 18.25
CA PRO A 236 -12.13 -4.20 17.23
C PRO A 236 -12.66 -3.84 15.83
N PRO A 237 -12.01 -2.92 15.08
CA PRO A 237 -12.37 -2.70 13.68
C PRO A 237 -12.06 -3.96 12.86
N PRO A 238 -12.78 -4.22 11.77
CA PRO A 238 -12.39 -5.26 10.83
C PRO A 238 -10.98 -4.98 10.29
N ALA A 239 -10.12 -5.98 10.28
CA ALA A 239 -8.73 -5.85 9.85
C ALA A 239 -8.42 -6.86 8.74
N LEU A 240 -7.96 -6.38 7.59
CA LEU A 240 -7.57 -7.20 6.45
C LEU A 240 -6.04 -7.29 6.43
N VAL A 241 -5.50 -8.48 6.66
CA VAL A 241 -4.05 -8.71 6.71
C VAL A 241 -3.61 -9.52 5.51
N MET A 242 -2.84 -8.92 4.62
CA MET A 242 -2.36 -9.58 3.41
C MET A 242 -0.85 -9.78 3.46
N THR A 243 -0.36 -10.93 3.00
CA THR A 243 1.08 -11.20 2.89
C THR A 243 1.43 -12.13 1.72
N ARG A 244 2.72 -12.21 1.40
CA ARG A 244 3.34 -13.25 0.56
C ARG A 244 4.22 -14.22 1.35
N SER A 245 4.17 -14.17 2.69
CA SER A 245 5.00 -14.93 3.60
C SER A 245 4.16 -15.90 4.43
N THR A 246 4.67 -17.12 4.64
CA THR A 246 4.05 -18.10 5.54
C THR A 246 4.32 -17.81 7.03
N LEU A 247 5.12 -16.78 7.35
CA LEU A 247 5.40 -16.38 8.73
C LEU A 247 4.13 -16.04 9.52
N MET A 248 3.08 -15.61 8.85
CA MET A 248 1.78 -15.32 9.46
C MET A 248 1.19 -16.52 10.23
N LEU A 249 1.56 -17.76 9.89
CA LEU A 249 1.17 -18.95 10.66
C LEU A 249 1.66 -18.93 12.12
N ARG A 250 2.72 -18.18 12.44
CA ARG A 250 3.16 -17.94 13.83
C ARG A 250 2.04 -17.34 14.67
N ASP A 251 1.21 -16.49 14.05
CA ASP A 251 0.16 -15.74 14.72
C ASP A 251 -1.22 -16.38 14.53
N LEU A 252 -1.29 -17.66 14.14
CA LEU A 252 -2.55 -18.39 13.90
C LEU A 252 -3.50 -18.30 15.08
N GLU A 253 -3.05 -18.59 16.31
CA GLU A 253 -3.91 -18.54 17.49
C GLU A 253 -4.41 -17.12 17.79
N LEU A 254 -3.54 -16.12 17.66
CA LEU A 254 -3.90 -14.72 17.83
C LEU A 254 -5.00 -14.29 16.83
N ILE A 255 -4.85 -14.67 15.57
CA ILE A 255 -5.81 -14.36 14.50
C ILE A 255 -7.11 -15.15 14.70
N ARG A 256 -7.03 -16.42 15.11
CA ARG A 256 -8.19 -17.28 15.39
C ARG A 256 -9.06 -16.72 16.51
N GLU A 257 -8.44 -16.13 17.53
CA GLU A 257 -9.12 -15.44 18.63
C GLU A 257 -9.65 -14.04 18.26
N SER A 258 -9.37 -13.58 17.04
CA SER A 258 -9.71 -12.24 16.55
C SER A 258 -10.65 -12.30 15.32
N PRO A 259 -11.97 -12.54 15.49
CA PRO A 259 -12.91 -12.74 14.37
C PRO A 259 -13.09 -11.51 13.46
N SER A 260 -12.62 -10.34 13.90
CA SER A 260 -12.52 -9.12 13.09
C SER A 260 -11.38 -9.17 12.07
N VAL A 261 -10.40 -10.06 12.23
CA VAL A 261 -9.23 -10.19 11.37
C VAL A 261 -9.49 -11.18 10.24
N TRP A 262 -9.25 -10.74 9.01
CA TRP A 262 -9.38 -11.53 7.79
C TRP A 262 -7.99 -11.68 7.18
N VAL A 263 -7.69 -12.89 6.73
CA VAL A 263 -6.36 -13.24 6.24
C VAL A 263 -6.35 -13.30 4.72
N GLY A 264 -5.37 -12.65 4.12
CA GLY A 264 -5.16 -12.59 2.69
C GLY A 264 -3.78 -13.09 2.29
N ALA A 265 -3.68 -13.70 1.11
CA ALA A 265 -2.41 -13.86 0.42
C ALA A 265 -2.44 -13.17 -0.94
N SER A 266 -1.32 -12.59 -1.36
CA SER A 266 -1.16 -12.25 -2.78
C SER A 266 -0.59 -13.46 -3.52
N ILE A 267 -1.28 -13.92 -4.56
CA ILE A 267 -0.91 -15.09 -5.35
C ILE A 267 -1.13 -14.72 -6.83
N PRO A 268 -0.09 -14.38 -7.59
CA PRO A 268 -0.26 -13.95 -8.99
C PRO A 268 -0.45 -15.13 -9.98
N THR A 269 -0.02 -16.32 -9.58
CA THR A 269 -0.17 -17.61 -10.29
C THR A 269 0.07 -18.76 -9.31
N ILE A 270 -0.32 -19.99 -9.67
CA ILE A 270 -0.02 -21.22 -8.91
C ILE A 270 1.29 -21.88 -9.32
N ASP A 271 1.98 -21.33 -10.31
CA ASP A 271 3.29 -21.82 -10.73
C ASP A 271 4.38 -21.24 -9.81
N ASP A 272 4.99 -22.13 -9.02
CA ASP A 272 6.04 -21.77 -8.06
C ASP A 272 7.32 -21.28 -8.74
N GLU A 273 7.66 -21.76 -9.94
CA GLU A 273 8.83 -21.30 -10.69
C GLU A 273 8.63 -19.88 -11.19
N VAL A 274 7.43 -19.58 -11.71
CA VAL A 274 7.05 -18.22 -12.14
C VAL A 274 7.06 -17.28 -10.93
N CYS A 275 6.49 -17.71 -9.80
CA CYS A 275 6.53 -16.92 -8.57
C CYS A 275 7.96 -16.68 -8.09
N ALA A 276 8.83 -17.70 -8.06
CA ALA A 276 10.22 -17.56 -7.62
C ALA A 276 11.02 -16.58 -8.51
N HIS A 277 10.72 -16.50 -9.81
CA HIS A 277 11.35 -15.55 -10.71
C HIS A 277 11.04 -14.09 -10.32
N PHE A 278 9.76 -13.77 -10.12
CA PHE A 278 9.33 -12.39 -9.86
C PHE A 278 9.34 -12.01 -8.36
N GLU A 279 9.22 -12.98 -7.46
CA GLU A 279 9.06 -12.80 -6.01
C GLU A 279 10.17 -13.56 -5.25
N PRO A 280 11.46 -13.19 -5.40
CA PRO A 280 12.60 -14.05 -5.09
C PRO A 280 12.75 -14.48 -3.63
N ARG A 281 12.03 -13.85 -2.70
CA ARG A 281 12.03 -14.15 -1.26
C ARG A 281 10.63 -14.26 -0.67
N ALA A 282 9.61 -14.38 -1.51
CA ALA A 282 8.28 -14.75 -1.07
C ALA A 282 8.22 -16.26 -0.79
N ALA A 283 7.22 -16.70 -0.05
CA ALA A 283 6.90 -18.11 0.00
C ALA A 283 6.35 -18.57 -1.36
N PRO A 284 6.61 -19.83 -1.77
CA PRO A 284 5.97 -20.43 -2.94
C PRO A 284 4.44 -20.26 -2.93
N ALA A 285 3.81 -20.21 -4.11
CA ALA A 285 2.35 -20.14 -4.22
C ALA A 285 1.69 -21.36 -3.57
N SER A 286 2.27 -22.55 -3.74
CA SER A 286 1.81 -23.78 -3.08
C SER A 286 1.79 -23.67 -1.55
N GLU A 287 2.83 -23.09 -0.94
CA GLU A 287 2.91 -22.84 0.50
C GLU A 287 1.92 -21.77 0.97
N ARG A 288 1.71 -20.71 0.18
CA ARG A 288 0.70 -19.68 0.48
C ARG A 288 -0.72 -20.26 0.46
N LEU A 289 -1.05 -21.12 -0.50
CA LEU A 289 -2.32 -21.85 -0.54
C LEU A 289 -2.47 -22.80 0.66
N ALA A 290 -1.41 -23.50 1.05
CA ALA A 290 -1.43 -24.36 2.23
C ALA A 290 -1.66 -23.57 3.52
N MET A 291 -1.02 -22.40 3.67
CA MET A 291 -1.27 -21.48 4.77
C MET A 291 -2.74 -21.04 4.82
N LEU A 292 -3.30 -20.60 3.68
CA LEU A 292 -4.72 -20.20 3.62
C LEU A 292 -5.66 -21.36 3.98
N ARG A 293 -5.35 -22.58 3.55
CA ARG A 293 -6.11 -23.77 3.94
C ARG A 293 -6.11 -23.97 5.46
N THR A 294 -4.97 -23.78 6.12
CA THR A 294 -4.87 -23.84 7.59
C THR A 294 -5.74 -22.79 8.27
N PHE A 295 -5.69 -21.53 7.80
CA PHE A 295 -6.54 -20.46 8.35
C PHE A 295 -8.03 -20.73 8.13
N LYS A 296 -8.43 -21.18 6.92
CA LYS A 296 -9.82 -21.52 6.62
C LYS A 296 -10.33 -22.67 7.48
N GLN A 297 -9.51 -23.70 7.71
CA GLN A 297 -9.84 -24.81 8.64
C GLN A 297 -9.98 -24.35 10.09
N ALA A 298 -9.27 -23.29 10.49
CA ALA A 298 -9.41 -22.65 11.80
C ALA A 298 -10.62 -21.70 11.89
N GLY A 299 -11.43 -21.57 10.83
CA GLY A 299 -12.62 -20.72 10.79
C GLY A 299 -12.32 -19.24 10.50
N VAL A 300 -11.09 -18.92 10.06
CA VAL A 300 -10.70 -17.55 9.71
C VAL A 300 -11.13 -17.25 8.28
N ARG A 301 -11.70 -16.06 8.05
CA ARG A 301 -12.06 -15.59 6.71
C ARG A 301 -10.80 -15.38 5.87
N CYS A 302 -10.78 -15.99 4.68
CA CYS A 302 -9.64 -16.01 3.79
C CYS A 302 -9.95 -15.36 2.44
N TRP A 303 -9.00 -14.60 1.90
CA TRP A 303 -9.11 -14.00 0.57
C TRP A 303 -7.78 -14.02 -0.16
N VAL A 304 -7.82 -13.80 -1.47
CA VAL A 304 -6.61 -13.67 -2.30
C VAL A 304 -6.67 -12.42 -3.15
N VAL A 305 -5.51 -11.77 -3.33
CA VAL A 305 -5.29 -10.81 -4.43
C VAL A 305 -4.44 -11.47 -5.50
N VAL A 306 -5.02 -11.55 -6.70
CA VAL A 306 -4.31 -11.92 -7.92
C VAL A 306 -3.92 -10.64 -8.64
N GLN A 307 -2.67 -10.21 -8.44
CA GLN A 307 -2.10 -9.04 -9.11
C GLN A 307 -0.57 -9.06 -9.03
N PRO A 308 0.15 -8.98 -10.16
CA PRO A 308 -0.36 -8.98 -11.54
C PRO A 308 -0.90 -10.36 -11.96
N MET A 309 -1.51 -10.44 -13.15
CA MET A 309 -1.68 -11.73 -13.82
C MET A 309 -0.32 -12.21 -14.31
N LEU A 310 0.04 -13.47 -14.03
CA LEU A 310 1.24 -14.12 -14.57
C LEU A 310 0.87 -15.42 -15.29
N PRO A 311 1.72 -15.95 -16.19
CA PRO A 311 1.42 -17.17 -16.92
C PRO A 311 1.11 -18.34 -15.99
N GLY A 312 0.16 -19.18 -16.41
CA GLY A 312 -0.30 -20.35 -15.65
C GLY A 312 -1.61 -20.92 -16.21
N ASN A 313 -2.01 -22.09 -15.71
CA ASN A 313 -3.29 -22.69 -16.08
C ASN A 313 -4.43 -22.03 -15.28
N THR A 314 -5.33 -21.34 -15.98
CA THR A 314 -6.43 -20.59 -15.35
C THR A 314 -7.42 -21.48 -14.59
N ASP A 315 -7.80 -22.62 -15.15
CA ASP A 315 -8.77 -23.52 -14.51
C ASP A 315 -8.19 -24.16 -13.24
N ALA A 316 -6.96 -24.68 -13.31
CA ALA A 316 -6.28 -25.23 -12.16
C ALA A 316 -6.04 -24.17 -11.08
N PHE A 317 -5.80 -22.92 -11.48
CA PHE A 317 -5.70 -21.81 -10.54
C PHE A 317 -7.04 -21.53 -9.85
N ALA A 318 -8.13 -21.47 -10.61
CA ALA A 318 -9.47 -21.28 -10.06
C ALA A 318 -9.87 -22.43 -9.12
N ASP A 319 -9.55 -23.69 -9.47
CA ASP A 319 -9.75 -24.86 -8.61
C ASP A 319 -9.01 -24.70 -7.26
N ALA A 320 -7.72 -24.39 -7.33
CA ALA A 320 -6.89 -24.25 -6.13
C ALA A 320 -7.36 -23.11 -5.20
N LEU A 321 -7.81 -21.98 -5.76
CA LEU A 321 -8.34 -20.87 -4.98
C LEU A 321 -9.68 -21.21 -4.34
N ALA A 322 -10.60 -21.82 -5.09
CA ALA A 322 -11.95 -22.14 -4.61
C ALA A 322 -11.95 -23.01 -3.34
N GLU A 323 -10.95 -23.88 -3.19
CA GLU A 323 -10.78 -24.67 -1.98
C GLU A 323 -10.49 -23.82 -0.72
N VAL A 324 -9.69 -22.75 -0.86
CA VAL A 324 -9.00 -22.12 0.28
C VAL A 324 -9.41 -20.69 0.58
N VAL A 325 -10.29 -20.07 -0.20
CA VAL A 325 -10.73 -18.67 0.02
C VAL A 325 -12.25 -18.53 0.06
N ASP A 326 -12.71 -17.39 0.59
CA ASP A 326 -14.10 -16.91 0.52
C ASP A 326 -14.30 -15.93 -0.64
N SER A 327 -13.25 -15.19 -1.02
CA SER A 327 -13.31 -14.24 -2.12
C SER A 327 -11.95 -13.96 -2.76
N VAL A 328 -11.98 -13.43 -3.97
CA VAL A 328 -10.77 -13.06 -4.73
C VAL A 328 -10.90 -11.65 -5.29
N SER A 329 -9.87 -10.83 -5.10
CA SER A 329 -9.69 -9.59 -5.84
C SER A 329 -8.72 -9.81 -7.00
N ILE A 330 -9.12 -9.38 -8.19
CA ILE A 330 -8.30 -9.51 -9.39
C ILE A 330 -7.90 -8.10 -9.87
N GLY A 331 -6.61 -7.91 -10.10
CA GLY A 331 -6.03 -6.68 -10.63
C GLY A 331 -4.98 -6.95 -11.69
N VAL A 332 -4.69 -5.93 -12.51
CA VAL A 332 -3.69 -6.01 -13.58
C VAL A 332 -2.35 -5.42 -13.14
N LEU A 333 -1.30 -5.73 -13.90
CA LEU A 333 0.03 -5.14 -13.73
C LEU A 333 -0.02 -3.61 -13.68
N ARG A 334 0.68 -3.01 -12.71
CA ARG A 334 0.77 -1.55 -12.51
C ARG A 334 2.18 -1.06 -12.79
N GLY A 335 2.52 -1.08 -14.08
CA GLY A 335 3.86 -0.75 -14.57
C GLY A 335 4.88 -1.87 -14.33
N GLU A 336 5.99 -1.79 -15.06
CA GLU A 336 7.07 -2.79 -15.06
C GLU A 336 8.39 -2.23 -14.49
N HIS A 337 8.33 -1.11 -13.77
CA HIS A 337 9.53 -0.42 -13.27
C HIS A 337 10.38 -1.35 -12.40
N GLY A 338 11.61 -1.61 -12.83
CA GLY A 338 12.54 -2.51 -12.14
C GLY A 338 12.36 -3.99 -12.47
N ALA A 339 11.43 -4.33 -13.38
CA ALA A 339 11.13 -5.67 -13.87
C ALA A 339 11.22 -5.80 -15.40
N GLU A 340 11.73 -4.78 -16.11
CA GLU A 340 11.73 -4.73 -17.58
C GLU A 340 12.47 -5.92 -18.19
N GLN A 341 13.57 -6.36 -17.55
CA GLN A 341 14.33 -7.52 -18.00
C GLN A 341 13.63 -8.84 -17.65
N ASP A 342 12.96 -8.92 -16.50
CA ASP A 342 12.20 -10.10 -16.09
C ASP A 342 11.02 -10.33 -17.07
N PHE A 343 10.31 -9.27 -17.47
CA PHE A 343 9.27 -9.33 -18.50
C PHE A 343 9.80 -9.41 -19.94
N ALA A 344 11.10 -9.25 -20.17
CA ALA A 344 11.69 -9.51 -21.49
C ALA A 344 11.94 -11.00 -21.76
N ASP A 345 11.88 -11.85 -20.73
CA ASP A 345 11.97 -13.30 -20.88
C ASP A 345 10.78 -13.80 -21.74
N PRO A 346 11.03 -14.54 -22.84
CA PRO A 346 9.97 -15.04 -23.71
C PRO A 346 8.90 -15.87 -23.00
N ARG A 347 9.22 -16.48 -21.85
CA ARG A 347 8.26 -17.22 -21.02
C ARG A 347 7.19 -16.33 -20.39
N PHE A 348 7.51 -15.07 -20.13
CA PHE A 348 6.66 -14.13 -19.39
C PHE A 348 6.29 -12.88 -20.20
N ALA A 349 6.84 -12.71 -21.39
CA ALA A 349 6.70 -11.51 -22.20
C ALA A 349 5.24 -11.12 -22.49
N ALA A 350 4.31 -12.07 -22.61
CA ALA A 350 2.90 -11.76 -22.79
C ALA A 350 2.29 -11.01 -21.58
N ALA A 351 2.80 -11.25 -20.37
CA ALA A 351 2.28 -10.63 -19.15
C ALA A 351 2.54 -9.13 -19.05
N ARG A 352 3.41 -8.56 -19.89
CA ARG A 352 3.59 -7.10 -19.97
C ARG A 352 2.43 -6.39 -20.68
N ASP A 353 1.69 -7.11 -21.50
CA ASP A 353 0.65 -6.54 -22.37
C ASP A 353 -0.64 -6.30 -21.58
N GLU A 354 -1.20 -5.09 -21.72
CA GLU A 354 -2.36 -4.66 -20.94
C GLU A 354 -3.63 -5.42 -21.33
N ASP A 355 -3.76 -5.79 -22.60
CA ASP A 355 -4.92 -6.52 -23.10
C ASP A 355 -4.81 -8.00 -22.71
N TRP A 356 -3.62 -8.60 -22.78
CA TRP A 356 -3.37 -9.93 -22.21
C TRP A 356 -3.70 -9.99 -20.71
N GLN A 357 -3.26 -8.99 -19.93
CA GLN A 357 -3.57 -8.90 -18.50
C GLN A 357 -5.08 -8.89 -18.25
N ARG A 358 -5.83 -8.12 -19.05
CA ARG A 358 -7.29 -8.05 -18.96
C ARG A 358 -7.95 -9.36 -19.34
N ASP A 359 -7.55 -9.98 -20.44
CA ASP A 359 -8.11 -11.23 -20.94
C ASP A 359 -7.92 -12.36 -19.92
N GLN A 360 -6.72 -12.49 -19.33
CA GLN A 360 -6.47 -13.48 -18.28
C GLN A 360 -7.27 -13.18 -17.00
N ALA A 361 -7.40 -11.90 -16.63
CA ALA A 361 -8.20 -11.50 -15.48
C ALA A 361 -9.70 -11.81 -15.67
N PHE A 362 -10.24 -11.65 -16.89
CA PHE A 362 -11.61 -12.05 -17.23
C PHE A 362 -11.78 -13.56 -17.22
N ALA A 363 -10.87 -14.30 -17.85
CA ALA A 363 -10.92 -15.77 -17.85
C ALA A 363 -10.88 -16.35 -16.43
N LEU A 364 -10.01 -15.82 -15.55
CA LEU A 364 -9.95 -16.25 -14.16
C LEU A 364 -11.21 -15.89 -13.38
N ARG A 365 -11.78 -14.71 -13.62
CA ARG A 365 -13.06 -14.31 -13.01
C ARG A 365 -14.16 -15.29 -13.36
N ASP A 366 -14.36 -15.57 -14.65
CA ASP A 366 -15.40 -16.50 -15.11
C ASP A 366 -15.21 -17.90 -14.51
N ALA A 367 -13.96 -18.37 -14.46
CA ALA A 367 -13.61 -19.66 -13.89
C ALA A 367 -13.87 -19.74 -12.37
N LEU A 368 -13.62 -18.66 -11.63
CA LEU A 368 -13.89 -18.56 -10.19
C LEU A 368 -15.39 -18.46 -9.88
N GLU A 369 -16.12 -17.66 -10.65
CA GLU A 369 -17.57 -17.50 -10.51
C GLU A 369 -18.30 -18.81 -10.81
N ALA A 370 -17.85 -19.57 -11.83
CA ALA A 370 -18.36 -20.91 -12.10
C ALA A 370 -18.14 -21.91 -10.94
N ARG A 371 -17.18 -21.63 -10.05
CA ARG A 371 -16.88 -22.39 -8.82
C ARG A 371 -17.53 -21.79 -7.57
N GLY A 372 -18.37 -20.78 -7.73
CA GLY A 372 -19.08 -20.12 -6.62
C GLY A 372 -18.19 -19.22 -5.76
N VAL A 373 -17.01 -18.85 -6.24
CA VAL A 373 -16.11 -17.94 -5.51
C VAL A 373 -16.48 -16.49 -5.84
N ALA A 374 -16.71 -15.67 -4.82
CA ALA A 374 -17.00 -14.26 -5.02
C ALA A 374 -15.76 -13.51 -5.55
N VAL A 375 -15.87 -12.91 -6.72
CA VAL A 375 -14.82 -12.06 -7.31
C VAL A 375 -15.20 -10.59 -7.18
N TRP A 376 -14.25 -9.76 -6.79
CA TRP A 376 -14.50 -8.33 -6.60
C TRP A 376 -13.37 -7.46 -7.16
N ALA A 377 -13.70 -6.19 -7.34
CA ALA A 377 -12.76 -5.13 -7.70
C ALA A 377 -12.85 -4.02 -6.66
N GLY A 378 -11.73 -3.34 -6.41
CA GLY A 378 -11.65 -2.26 -5.42
C GLY A 378 -10.65 -2.57 -4.31
N GLU A 379 -10.85 -1.94 -3.15
CA GLU A 379 -9.89 -2.01 -2.04
C GLU A 379 -10.34 -2.93 -0.90
N LEU A 380 -11.64 -3.22 -0.78
CA LEU A 380 -12.22 -4.01 0.31
C LEU A 380 -13.16 -5.10 -0.25
N PRO A 381 -13.22 -6.30 0.38
CA PRO A 381 -14.21 -7.30 0.04
C PRO A 381 -15.65 -6.75 0.23
N PRO A 382 -16.59 -7.01 -0.71
CA PRO A 382 -17.96 -6.55 -0.60
C PRO A 382 -18.69 -7.04 0.67
N SER A 383 -18.39 -8.25 1.13
CA SER A 383 -18.94 -8.80 2.38
C SER A 383 -18.55 -8.00 3.62
N LEU A 384 -17.40 -7.32 3.59
CA LEU A 384 -16.98 -6.43 4.67
C LEU A 384 -17.83 -5.14 4.72
N LEU A 385 -18.27 -4.68 3.56
CA LEU A 385 -19.03 -3.43 3.39
C LEU A 385 -20.52 -3.62 3.59
N ALA A 386 -21.03 -4.83 3.32
CA ALA A 386 -22.43 -5.18 3.51
C ALA A 386 -22.86 -5.15 4.98
N GLY A 387 -21.90 -5.06 5.92
CA GLY A 387 -22.12 -5.07 7.36
C GLY A 387 -22.87 -6.34 7.71
N ASP A 388 -22.16 -7.48 7.82
CA ASP A 388 -22.76 -8.78 8.13
C ASP A 388 -23.82 -8.59 9.23
N GLY A 389 -25.09 -8.65 8.81
CA GLY A 389 -26.23 -8.66 9.68
C GLY A 389 -26.22 -10.00 10.39
N THR A 390 -25.55 -10.06 11.53
CA THR A 390 -25.69 -11.11 12.53
C THR A 390 -25.77 -10.47 13.90
#